data_AF-A0A971S0V0-F1
#
_entry.id   AF-A0A971S0V0-F1
#
_cell.length_a   1.000
_cell.length_b   1.000
_cell.length_c   1.000
_cell.angle_alpha   90.00
_cell.angle_beta   90.00
_cell.angle_gamma   90.00
#
_symmetry.space_group_name_H-M   'P 1'
#
loop_
_entity.id
_entity.type
_entity.pdbx_description
1 polymer ?
#
loop_
_entity_poly.entity_id
_entity_poly.type
_entity_poly.pdbx_seq_one_letter_code
_entity_poly.pdbx_strand_id
1 'polypeptide(L)'
;MKLVILCGGYGTRIRDVADNIPKPMIPIGDKPILWHIMKYYAEYGIKEFILCLGYKGDVIKDFFLNYEANTNDFTVTLGRNKGIEYHNEHPESDWKVTLAETGLNAMTGARVKRIERYLAGEENFMLTYGDG
;
A
#
# COMPACT_ATOMS: atom_id res chain seq x y z
N MET A 1 -11.51 -12.54 4.03
CA MET A 1 -10.58 -12.12 5.10
C MET A 1 -9.60 -11.11 4.55
N LYS A 2 -9.61 -9.92 5.15
CA LYS A 2 -8.80 -8.76 4.73
C LYS A 2 -7.68 -8.48 5.72
N LEU A 3 -6.58 -7.92 5.24
CA LEU A 3 -5.50 -7.39 6.07
C LEU A 3 -5.56 -5.87 6.13
N VAL A 4 -5.65 -5.33 7.35
CA VAL A 4 -5.51 -3.90 7.62
C VAL A 4 -4.06 -3.61 8.02
N ILE A 5 -3.44 -2.64 7.34
CA ILE A 5 -2.06 -2.22 7.63
C ILE A 5 -2.07 -0.74 8.02
N LEU A 6 -1.47 -0.42 9.17
CA LEU A 6 -1.33 0.94 9.67
C LEU A 6 -0.14 1.64 9.04
N CYS A 7 -0.39 2.59 8.14
CA CYS A 7 0.65 3.27 7.35
C CYS A 7 0.74 4.79 7.59
N GLY A 8 -0.11 5.36 8.45
CA GLY A 8 -0.27 6.81 8.58
C GLY A 8 0.54 7.49 9.69
N GLY A 9 1.45 6.79 10.36
CA GLY A 9 2.25 7.33 11.46
C GLY A 9 3.37 8.28 11.00
N TYR A 10 3.76 9.22 11.86
CA TYR A 10 4.79 10.23 11.55
C TYR A 10 6.24 9.69 11.53
N GLY A 11 6.49 8.46 11.99
CA GLY A 11 7.83 7.85 11.93
C GLY A 11 8.92 8.57 12.76
N THR A 12 8.55 9.33 13.80
CA THR A 12 9.43 10.29 14.49
C THR A 12 10.64 9.71 15.21
N ARG A 13 10.75 8.38 15.35
CA ARG A 13 11.85 7.68 16.05
C ARG A 13 13.02 7.28 15.14
N ILE A 14 12.89 7.38 13.81
CA ILE A 14 13.96 7.07 12.82
C ILE A 14 14.20 8.31 11.95
N ARG A 15 14.68 9.40 12.56
CA ARG A 15 14.99 10.65 11.82
C ARG A 15 16.33 10.61 11.08
N ASP A 16 17.15 9.58 11.28
CA ASP A 16 18.54 9.60 10.82
C ASP A 16 18.78 9.04 9.40
N VAL A 17 17.76 8.52 8.70
CA VAL A 17 17.99 7.83 7.41
C VAL A 17 17.12 8.32 6.24
N ALA A 18 15.91 8.87 6.48
CA ALA A 18 15.07 9.36 5.38
C ALA A 18 13.97 10.31 5.87
N ASP A 19 14.30 11.58 6.11
CA ASP A 19 13.30 12.62 6.43
C ASP A 19 12.19 12.72 5.37
N ASN A 20 12.46 12.25 4.15
CA ASN A 20 11.57 12.40 3.00
C ASN A 20 10.66 11.20 2.70
N ILE A 21 10.87 10.01 3.27
CA ILE A 21 10.10 8.80 2.91
C ILE A 21 9.31 8.28 4.13
N PRO A 22 7.99 8.02 4.02
CA PRO A 22 7.24 7.42 5.13
C PRO A 22 7.80 6.04 5.45
N LYS A 23 7.85 5.66 6.74
CA LYS A 23 8.48 4.40 7.20
C LYS A 23 8.03 3.14 6.43
N PRO A 24 6.73 2.95 6.09
CA PRO A 24 6.29 1.81 5.27
C PRO A 24 6.91 1.74 3.87
N MET A 25 7.43 2.85 3.36
CA MET A 25 8.03 2.97 2.03
C MET A 25 9.56 2.90 2.05
N ILE A 26 10.18 2.64 3.21
CA ILE A 26 11.62 2.40 3.28
C ILE A 26 11.95 1.14 2.45
N PRO A 27 12.92 1.21 1.51
CA PRO A 27 13.26 0.10 0.65
C PRO A 27 13.99 -1.01 1.43
N ILE A 28 13.63 -2.26 1.13
CA ILE A 28 14.37 -3.47 1.48
C ILE A 28 14.63 -4.20 0.17
N GLY A 29 15.86 -4.12 -0.34
CA GLY A 29 16.14 -4.52 -1.71
C GLY A 29 15.47 -3.56 -2.71
N ASP A 30 14.71 -4.11 -3.66
CA ASP A 30 14.05 -3.38 -4.74
C ASP A 30 12.60 -2.94 -4.42
N LYS A 31 12.04 -3.41 -3.29
CA LYS A 31 10.66 -3.12 -2.87
C LYS A 31 10.59 -2.52 -1.47
N PRO A 32 9.56 -1.71 -1.16
CA PRO A 32 9.38 -1.15 0.18
C PRO A 32 9.00 -2.22 1.21
N ILE A 33 9.29 -1.98 2.51
CA ILE A 33 8.90 -2.89 3.61
C ILE A 33 7.39 -3.20 3.60
N LEU A 34 6.54 -2.24 3.25
CA LEU A 34 5.09 -2.44 3.09
C LEU A 34 4.77 -3.54 2.08
N TRP A 35 5.47 -3.57 0.95
CA TRP A 35 5.28 -4.59 -0.08
C TRP A 35 5.70 -5.97 0.46
N HIS A 36 6.81 -6.06 1.19
CA HIS A 36 7.26 -7.31 1.80
C HIS A 36 6.27 -7.86 2.83
N ILE A 37 5.70 -6.98 3.67
CA ILE A 37 4.63 -7.36 4.60
C ILE A 37 3.43 -7.91 3.82
N MET A 38 2.96 -7.20 2.80
CA MET A 38 1.84 -7.66 1.98
C MET A 38 2.15 -9.00 1.30
N LYS A 39 3.36 -9.16 0.76
CA LYS A 39 3.83 -10.40 0.14
C LYS A 39 3.81 -11.56 1.12
N TYR A 40 4.31 -11.35 2.33
CA TYR A 40 4.29 -12.36 3.39
C TYR A 40 2.87 -12.88 3.66
N TYR A 41 1.88 -11.99 3.82
CA TYR A 41 0.49 -12.41 4.04
C TYR A 41 -0.15 -13.03 2.78
N ALA A 42 0.26 -12.60 1.58
CA ALA A 42 -0.20 -13.16 0.32
C ALA A 42 0.21 -14.64 0.16
N GLU A 43 1.37 -15.05 0.67
CA GLU A 43 1.80 -16.46 0.71
C GLU A 43 0.85 -17.34 1.55
N TYR A 44 0.13 -16.75 2.50
CA TYR A 44 -0.93 -17.42 3.29
C TYR A 44 -2.34 -17.18 2.72
N GLY A 45 -2.44 -16.72 1.47
CA GLY A 45 -3.72 -16.53 0.77
C GLY A 45 -4.46 -15.23 1.08
N ILE A 46 -3.87 -14.30 1.85
CA ILE A 46 -4.51 -13.02 2.19
C ILE A 46 -4.03 -11.95 1.22
N LYS A 47 -4.88 -11.65 0.23
CA LYS A 47 -4.54 -10.79 -0.93
C LYS A 47 -5.43 -9.55 -1.05
N GLU A 48 -6.30 -9.32 -0.08
CA GLU A 48 -7.10 -8.10 0.03
C GLU A 48 -6.58 -7.24 1.19
N PHE A 49 -6.05 -6.07 0.84
CA PHE A 49 -5.34 -5.18 1.75
C PHE A 49 -6.08 -3.86 1.91
N ILE A 50 -6.10 -3.33 3.14
CA ILE A 50 -6.60 -2.00 3.48
C ILE A 50 -5.47 -1.24 4.15
N LEU A 51 -4.96 -0.21 3.48
CA LEU A 51 -3.87 0.62 3.96
C LEU A 51 -4.44 1.87 4.62
N CYS A 52 -4.24 2.00 5.92
CA CYS A 52 -4.67 3.16 6.70
C CYS A 52 -3.66 4.30 6.54
N LEU A 53 -3.90 5.20 5.58
CA LEU A 53 -3.00 6.30 5.22
C LEU A 53 -3.14 7.49 6.17
N GLY A 54 -2.08 8.30 6.23
CA GLY A 54 -1.99 9.52 7.03
C GLY A 54 -0.81 10.37 6.56
N TYR A 55 0.18 10.57 7.42
CA TYR A 55 1.39 11.30 7.04
C TYR A 55 2.03 10.69 5.78
N LYS A 56 2.27 11.53 4.75
CA LYS A 56 2.86 11.15 3.46
C LYS A 56 2.15 9.99 2.73
N GLY A 57 0.82 9.92 2.86
CA GLY A 57 0.02 8.90 2.18
C GLY A 57 0.09 8.98 0.64
N ASP A 58 0.43 10.14 0.08
CA ASP A 58 0.70 10.38 -1.35
C ASP A 58 1.80 9.48 -1.89
N VAL A 59 2.91 9.30 -1.17
CA VAL A 59 4.01 8.41 -1.60
C VAL A 59 3.54 6.97 -1.77
N ILE A 60 2.66 6.51 -0.86
CA ILE A 60 2.08 5.15 -0.94
C ILE A 60 1.09 5.07 -2.11
N LYS A 61 0.27 6.10 -2.32
CA LYS A 61 -0.68 6.15 -3.45
C LYS A 61 0.06 6.09 -4.78
N ASP A 62 1.12 6.89 -4.93
CA ASP A 62 1.92 6.94 -6.16
C ASP A 62 2.61 5.60 -6.45
N PHE A 63 3.07 4.88 -5.42
CA PHE A 63 3.63 3.54 -5.59
C PHE A 63 2.62 2.58 -6.23
N PHE A 64 1.39 2.52 -5.72
CA PHE A 64 0.36 1.61 -6.26
C PHE A 64 -0.25 2.10 -7.58
N LEU A 65 -0.42 3.41 -7.78
CA LEU A 65 -0.92 3.97 -9.04
C LEU A 65 0.03 3.71 -10.21
N ASN A 66 1.34 3.67 -9.94
CA ASN A 66 2.37 3.42 -10.95
C ASN A 66 2.91 1.98 -10.90
N TYR A 67 2.30 1.07 -10.11
CA TYR A 67 2.86 -0.26 -9.86
C TYR A 67 3.03 -1.07 -11.15
N GLU A 68 2.00 -1.07 -12.00
CA GLU A 68 2.00 -1.75 -13.30
C GLU A 68 3.14 -1.23 -14.19
N ALA A 69 3.27 0.09 -14.34
CA ALA A 69 4.32 0.72 -15.15
C ALA A 69 5.73 0.50 -14.57
N ASN A 70 5.87 0.39 -13.26
CA ASN A 70 7.16 0.15 -12.61
C ASN A 70 7.58 -1.32 -12.60
N THR A 71 6.65 -2.25 -12.86
CA THR A 71 6.89 -3.69 -12.73
C THR A 71 6.82 -4.44 -14.06
N ASN A 72 6.09 -3.90 -15.04
CA ASN A 72 5.92 -4.51 -16.36
C ASN A 72 6.59 -3.66 -17.45
N ASP A 73 7.01 -4.30 -18.54
CA ASP A 73 7.31 -3.60 -19.77
C ASP A 73 6.00 -3.06 -20.37
N PHE A 74 6.03 -1.86 -20.94
CA PHE A 74 4.85 -1.25 -21.54
C PHE A 74 5.16 -0.38 -22.75
N THR A 75 4.17 -0.24 -23.63
CA THR A 75 4.19 0.69 -24.76
C THR A 75 3.18 1.81 -24.53
N VAL A 76 3.63 3.06 -24.71
CA VAL A 76 2.77 4.25 -24.65
C VAL A 76 2.55 4.78 -26.06
N THR A 77 1.29 4.82 -26.48
CA THR A 77 0.90 5.55 -27.69
C THR A 77 0.57 6.99 -27.32
N LEU A 78 1.23 7.95 -27.98
CA LEU A 78 1.01 9.39 -27.77
C LEU A 78 0.13 9.98 -28.90
N GLY A 79 -0.50 11.12 -28.64
CA GLY A 79 -1.34 11.81 -29.62
C GLY A 79 -2.82 11.42 -29.55
N ARG A 80 -3.51 11.40 -30.70
CA ARG A 80 -4.98 11.29 -30.77
C ARG A 80 -5.52 9.95 -30.26
N ASN A 81 -4.76 8.86 -30.47
CA ASN A 81 -5.12 7.52 -30.01
C ASN A 81 -4.25 7.11 -28.82
N LYS A 82 -4.32 7.90 -27.74
CA LYS A 82 -3.52 7.65 -26.53
C LYS A 82 -3.92 6.34 -25.83
N GLY A 83 -2.93 5.61 -25.33
CA GLY A 83 -3.13 4.35 -24.60
C GLY A 83 -1.84 3.79 -24.05
N ILE A 84 -1.96 2.90 -23.06
CA ILE A 84 -0.86 2.12 -22.48
C ILE A 84 -1.20 0.65 -22.67
N GLU A 85 -0.24 -0.12 -23.18
CA GLU A 85 -0.31 -1.57 -23.31
C GLU A 85 0.82 -2.18 -22.48
N TYR A 86 0.48 -3.09 -21.56
CA TYR A 86 1.43 -3.81 -20.72
C TYR A 86 1.70 -5.20 -21.33
N HIS A 87 2.98 -5.58 -21.39
CA HIS A 87 3.42 -6.78 -22.13
C HIS A 87 3.65 -8.00 -21.23
N ASN A 88 3.74 -7.77 -19.91
CA ASN A 88 4.13 -8.77 -18.92
C ASN A 88 3.11 -8.78 -17.77
N GLU A 89 3.14 -9.84 -16.96
CA GLU A 89 2.44 -9.92 -15.68
C GLU A 89 3.45 -10.04 -14.52
N HIS A 90 3.02 -9.64 -13.33
CA HIS A 90 3.75 -9.82 -12.09
C HIS A 90 3.00 -10.73 -11.11
N PRO A 91 3.69 -11.39 -10.15
CA PRO A 91 3.05 -12.34 -9.23
C PRO A 91 1.99 -11.72 -8.32
N GLU A 92 1.96 -10.39 -8.17
CA GLU A 92 0.99 -9.65 -7.35
C GLU A 92 -0.29 -9.25 -8.10
N SER A 93 -0.52 -9.76 -9.32
CA SER A 93 -1.62 -9.32 -10.21
C SER A 93 -3.02 -9.58 -9.65
N ASP A 94 -3.14 -10.46 -8.64
CA ASP A 94 -4.40 -10.77 -7.96
C ASP A 94 -4.60 -10.03 -6.62
N TRP A 95 -3.73 -9.07 -6.30
CA TRP A 95 -3.88 -8.25 -5.10
C TRP A 95 -4.97 -7.20 -5.27
N LYS A 96 -5.75 -6.98 -4.22
CA LYS A 96 -6.68 -5.84 -4.11
C LYS A 96 -6.24 -4.93 -3.00
N VAL A 97 -5.89 -3.68 -3.32
CA VAL A 97 -5.35 -2.72 -2.35
C VAL A 97 -6.27 -1.52 -2.21
N THR A 98 -6.85 -1.34 -1.03
CA THR A 98 -7.63 -0.15 -0.66
C THR A 98 -6.73 0.86 0.03
N LEU A 99 -6.58 2.04 -0.59
CA LEU A 99 -5.80 3.17 -0.07
C LEU A 99 -6.72 4.13 0.71
N ALA A 100 -6.93 3.85 2.00
CA ALA A 100 -7.90 4.59 2.81
C ALA A 100 -7.28 5.83 3.47
N GLU A 101 -7.80 7.01 3.15
CA GLU A 101 -7.44 8.25 3.87
C GLU A 101 -8.03 8.23 5.28
N THR A 102 -7.19 7.90 6.27
CA THR A 102 -7.62 7.78 7.66
C THR A 102 -7.28 9.01 8.50
N GLY A 103 -6.66 10.04 7.90
CA GLY A 103 -6.41 11.34 8.48
C GLY A 103 -5.03 11.48 9.12
N LEU A 104 -4.49 12.69 9.04
CA LEU A 104 -3.14 13.02 9.49
C LEU A 104 -2.95 12.78 11.00
N ASN A 105 -3.87 13.26 11.83
CA ASN A 105 -3.78 13.21 13.30
C ASN A 105 -4.51 12.01 13.94
N ALA A 106 -4.94 11.03 13.15
CA ALA A 106 -5.65 9.87 13.68
C ALA A 106 -4.69 8.91 14.41
N MET A 107 -5.07 8.51 15.61
CA MET A 107 -4.40 7.43 16.34
C MET A 107 -4.87 6.06 15.84
N THR A 108 -4.15 4.99 16.19
CA THR A 108 -4.38 3.62 15.69
C THR A 108 -5.85 3.19 15.71
N GLY A 109 -6.53 3.24 16.85
CA GLY A 109 -7.94 2.83 16.94
C GLY A 109 -8.89 3.67 16.09
N ALA A 110 -8.63 4.98 15.99
CA ALA A 110 -9.43 5.87 15.14
C ALA A 110 -9.26 5.55 13.65
N ARG A 111 -8.05 5.16 13.22
CA ARG A 111 -7.80 4.70 11.84
C ARG A 111 -8.59 3.44 11.53
N VAL A 112 -8.56 2.46 12.44
CA VAL A 112 -9.32 1.21 12.30
C VAL A 112 -10.83 1.49 12.24
N LYS A 113 -11.36 2.36 13.11
CA LYS A 113 -12.79 2.72 13.05
C LYS A 113 -13.18 3.39 11.73
N ARG A 114 -12.32 4.23 11.15
CA ARG A 114 -12.59 4.94 9.88
C ARG A 114 -12.66 4.02 8.66
N ILE A 115 -12.04 2.83 8.74
CA ILE A 115 -12.05 1.85 7.65
C ILE A 115 -13.15 0.79 7.78
N GLU A 116 -14.03 0.90 8.78
CA GLU A 116 -15.14 -0.03 9.05
C GLU A 116 -15.97 -0.36 7.79
N ARG A 117 -16.26 0.65 6.94
CA ARG A 117 -16.99 0.46 5.68
C ARG A 117 -16.31 -0.50 4.70
N TYR A 118 -14.98 -0.61 4.74
CA TYR A 118 -14.21 -1.51 3.88
C TYR A 118 -14.12 -2.93 4.44
N LEU A 119 -14.48 -3.11 5.71
CA LEU A 119 -14.58 -4.40 6.40
C LEU A 119 -16.00 -4.97 6.38
N ALA A 120 -16.96 -4.33 5.72
CA ALA A 120 -18.32 -4.81 5.63
C ALA A 120 -18.36 -6.26 5.10
N GLY A 121 -19.06 -7.14 5.82
CA GLY A 121 -19.19 -8.56 5.50
C GLY A 121 -18.06 -9.46 6.02
N GLU A 122 -17.01 -8.92 6.63
CA GLU A 122 -15.98 -9.72 7.30
C GLU A 122 -16.37 -9.99 8.76
N GLU A 123 -16.41 -11.26 9.17
CA GLU A 123 -16.56 -11.62 10.59
C GLU A 123 -15.28 -11.28 11.37
N ASN A 124 -14.12 -11.53 10.76
CA ASN A 124 -12.81 -11.27 11.32
C ASN A 124 -11.88 -10.68 10.26
N PHE A 125 -10.94 -9.85 10.67
CA PHE A 125 -9.89 -9.29 9.82
C PHE A 125 -8.55 -9.30 10.55
N MET A 126 -7.45 -9.26 9.80
CA MET A 126 -6.11 -9.16 10.37
C MET A 126 -5.69 -7.70 10.47
N LEU A 127 -4.89 -7.36 11.48
CA LEU A 127 -4.34 -6.02 11.67
C LEU A 127 -2.85 -6.13 11.94
N THR A 128 -2.05 -5.32 11.25
CA THR A 128 -0.61 -5.20 11.52
C THR A 128 -0.12 -3.76 11.32
N TYR A 129 1.12 -3.51 11.70
CA TYR A 129 1.81 -2.25 11.47
C TYR A 129 2.60 -2.29 10.16
N GLY A 130 2.65 -1.18 9.43
CA GLY A 130 3.35 -1.10 8.14
C GLY A 130 4.87 -0.96 8.25
N ASP A 131 5.45 -1.15 9.43
CA ASP A 131 6.80 -0.70 9.74
C ASP A 131 7.74 -1.75 10.36
N GLY A 132 7.33 -3.02 10.30
CA GLY A 132 8.11 -4.18 10.76
C GLY A 132 7.95 -4.50 12.23
#